data_AF-A0A183JY25-F1
#
_entry.id   AF-A0A183JY25-F1
#
_cell.length_a   1.000
_cell.length_b   1.000
_cell.length_c   1.000
_cell.angle_alpha   90.00
_cell.angle_beta   90.00
_cell.angle_gamma   90.00
#
_symmetry.space_group_name_H-M   'P 1'
#
loop_
_entity.id
_entity.type
_entity.pdbx_description
1 polymer ?
#
loop_
_entity_poly.entity_id
_entity_poly.type
_entity_poly.pdbx_seq_one_letter_code
_entity_poly.pdbx_strand_id
1 'polypeptide(L)'
;MVKKSNKKTPKKKNIKSSNDDKIKKLEDVRRIAAVNAKLWETRVEIAEKVKDKIQERAKQLADDNARLNDALRQSEKESMDVFSYLKKQNEDKDNEIRDAKQQILCINSEKEKKCDKIKELEQEIMQLDEYKSEKTRTENEIKQLRDEVQNQKCLIENMETKFFEEKKDEKIELYQYEIKQLTEDLNKQKTIFSEQVTLQTFEASKSIERLTKTLELERKRMIRISSLANRILQQRNEIEEFFITSLNYVRDEIKVNQNNYIHDAKSAYEASIRLAHLGKSNYPPIRTFQNKITSTNNVYDDFKIAQKIPKSTHLTIRDLTWEQKERVLSILFEKMNHSKMKFNHKTNHNKSPMNHLNDQFNKELIIQMNNCNNGTNQQLAVNEIDSKSILLTIGNDDDDDADAAEDEHDRGKIKDQVNDNDKVKESHQDQSKELTKKLYEKVIQFKDHEIDETNSDVKCTLGNDYETIHQRNIDSTMNCQINQTKVPYPSPQ
;
A
#
# COMPACT_ATOMS: atom_id res chain seq x y z
N MET A 1 82.02 -91.14 122.03
CA MET A 1 81.07 -91.76 122.99
C MET A 1 81.15 -93.28 122.82
N VAL A 2 80.98 -94.19 123.78
CA VAL A 2 81.04 -94.21 125.26
C VAL A 2 80.50 -95.61 125.65
N LYS A 3 81.28 -96.43 126.36
CA LYS A 3 80.84 -97.54 127.25
C LYS A 3 80.23 -98.81 126.54
N LYS A 4 80.28 -100.03 127.10
CA LYS A 4 80.97 -100.59 128.29
C LYS A 4 80.91 -102.13 128.33
N SER A 5 82.01 -102.78 128.74
CA SER A 5 82.05 -103.83 129.81
C SER A 5 81.33 -105.20 129.56
N ASN A 6 81.57 -106.30 130.30
CA ASN A 6 82.51 -106.64 131.38
C ASN A 6 82.57 -108.19 131.58
N LYS A 7 83.66 -108.70 132.21
CA LYS A 7 83.74 -109.69 133.33
C LYS A 7 82.66 -110.80 133.50
N LYS A 8 82.90 -112.04 133.97
CA LYS A 8 83.97 -112.66 134.82
C LYS A 8 83.69 -114.19 134.96
N THR A 9 84.73 -115.05 134.97
CA THR A 9 85.17 -116.11 135.98
C THR A 9 84.14 -116.84 136.91
N PRO A 10 84.48 -117.84 137.79
CA PRO A 10 85.71 -118.68 138.02
C PRO A 10 85.44 -120.20 138.36
N LYS A 11 86.49 -120.91 138.85
CA LYS A 11 86.53 -122.07 139.82
C LYS A 11 86.80 -123.48 139.21
N LYS A 12 87.57 -124.39 139.85
CA LYS A 12 88.51 -124.35 141.02
C LYS A 12 89.31 -125.68 141.15
N LYS A 13 90.53 -125.63 141.74
CA LYS A 13 91.21 -126.68 142.58
C LYS A 13 91.65 -128.01 141.88
N ASN A 14 92.69 -128.75 142.30
CA ASN A 14 93.75 -128.56 143.33
C ASN A 14 94.93 -129.58 143.16
N ILE A 15 96.14 -129.24 143.67
CA ILE A 15 97.16 -130.14 144.33
C ILE A 15 97.77 -131.27 143.44
N LYS A 16 99.03 -131.18 142.95
CA LYS A 16 100.35 -131.46 143.62
C LYS A 16 100.47 -132.93 144.10
N SER A 17 101.42 -133.78 143.68
CA SER A 17 102.65 -133.74 142.83
C SER A 17 102.89 -135.17 142.25
N SER A 18 103.94 -135.57 141.50
CA SER A 18 105.34 -135.10 141.30
C SER A 18 105.94 -135.55 139.93
N ASN A 19 107.26 -135.74 139.84
CA ASN A 19 108.06 -136.20 138.68
C ASN A 19 107.58 -137.49 137.98
N ASP A 20 107.32 -137.43 136.66
CA ASP A 20 108.13 -138.13 135.65
C ASP A 20 107.82 -137.64 134.21
N ASP A 21 108.65 -138.02 133.25
CA ASP A 21 109.03 -137.15 132.13
C ASP A 21 108.19 -137.20 130.82
N LYS A 22 108.25 -136.05 130.12
CA LYS A 22 108.17 -135.81 128.66
C LYS A 22 107.79 -137.01 127.75
N ILE A 23 106.59 -137.01 127.13
CA ILE A 23 106.35 -137.53 125.74
C ILE A 23 104.92 -137.25 125.20
N LYS A 24 103.85 -137.29 126.02
CA LYS A 24 102.45 -137.24 125.53
C LYS A 24 101.87 -135.86 125.10
N LYS A 25 102.70 -134.83 124.88
CA LYS A 25 102.23 -133.43 124.66
C LYS A 25 102.08 -132.98 123.20
N LEU A 26 102.33 -133.87 122.23
CA LEU A 26 102.43 -133.53 120.80
C LEU A 26 101.22 -133.92 119.93
N GLU A 27 100.47 -134.98 120.28
CA GLU A 27 99.48 -135.57 119.36
C GLU A 27 98.21 -134.71 119.19
N ASP A 28 97.75 -134.04 120.26
CA ASP A 28 96.49 -133.28 120.23
C ASP A 28 96.58 -131.97 119.44
N VAL A 29 97.77 -131.41 119.26
CA VAL A 29 97.99 -130.20 118.43
C VAL A 29 97.71 -130.49 116.95
N ARG A 30 98.01 -131.72 116.49
CA ARG A 30 97.90 -132.11 115.08
C ARG A 30 96.45 -132.18 114.58
N ARG A 31 95.51 -132.64 115.42
CA ARG A 31 94.07 -132.69 115.07
C ARG A 31 93.45 -131.31 114.88
N ILE A 32 93.81 -130.34 115.72
CA ILE A 32 93.27 -128.98 115.67
C ILE A 32 93.67 -128.27 114.36
N ALA A 33 94.90 -128.49 113.88
CA ALA A 33 95.38 -127.92 112.62
C ALA A 33 94.60 -128.43 111.40
N ALA A 34 94.28 -129.73 111.33
CA ALA A 34 93.57 -130.32 110.18
C ALA A 34 92.13 -129.79 110.03
N VAL A 35 91.42 -129.61 111.15
CA VAL A 35 90.06 -129.03 111.13
C VAL A 35 90.09 -127.56 110.67
N ASN A 36 91.08 -126.79 111.13
CA ASN A 36 91.25 -125.40 110.68
C ASN A 36 91.57 -125.29 109.18
N ALA A 37 92.37 -126.19 108.61
CA ALA A 37 92.65 -126.18 107.16
C ALA A 37 91.37 -126.34 106.33
N LYS A 38 90.51 -127.30 106.67
CA LYS A 38 89.24 -127.55 105.97
C LYS A 38 88.22 -126.42 106.16
N LEU A 39 88.28 -125.70 107.29
CA LEU A 39 87.51 -124.48 107.53
C LEU A 39 87.96 -123.31 106.64
N TRP A 40 89.25 -123.23 106.29
CA TRP A 40 89.75 -122.24 105.34
C TRP A 40 89.39 -122.57 103.89
N GLU A 41 89.51 -123.83 103.50
CA GLU A 41 89.16 -124.33 102.15
C GLU A 41 87.68 -124.05 101.81
N THR A 42 86.76 -124.42 102.70
CA THR A 42 85.32 -124.11 102.55
C THR A 42 85.02 -122.61 102.56
N ARG A 43 85.79 -121.79 103.30
CA ARG A 43 85.66 -120.33 103.26
C ARG A 43 86.11 -119.73 101.93
N VAL A 44 87.16 -120.27 101.30
CA VAL A 44 87.62 -119.85 99.97
C VAL A 44 86.57 -120.18 98.92
N GLU A 45 86.05 -121.42 98.89
CA GLU A 45 85.05 -121.84 97.91
C GLU A 45 83.73 -121.04 98.02
N ILE A 46 83.32 -120.69 99.24
CA ILE A 46 82.17 -119.78 99.47
C ILE A 46 82.49 -118.36 98.99
N ALA A 47 83.70 -117.85 99.24
CA ALA A 47 84.11 -116.52 98.79
C ALA A 47 84.19 -116.43 97.25
N GLU A 48 84.65 -117.48 96.57
CA GLU A 48 84.68 -117.57 95.10
C GLU A 48 83.25 -117.58 94.52
N LYS A 49 82.36 -118.44 95.05
CA LYS A 49 80.95 -118.46 94.62
C LYS A 49 80.20 -117.15 94.91
N VAL A 50 80.61 -116.40 95.93
CA VAL A 50 80.10 -115.05 96.20
C VAL A 50 80.67 -114.03 95.21
N LYS A 51 81.98 -114.09 94.91
CA LYS A 51 82.65 -113.24 93.91
C LYS A 51 82.03 -113.42 92.52
N ASP A 52 81.84 -114.66 92.07
CA ASP A 52 81.30 -114.93 90.73
C ASP A 52 79.86 -114.42 90.62
N LYS A 53 79.03 -114.63 91.65
CA LYS A 53 77.67 -114.04 91.73
C LYS A 53 77.68 -112.51 91.76
N ILE A 54 78.70 -111.88 92.37
CA ILE A 54 78.86 -110.42 92.33
C ILE A 54 79.26 -109.97 90.93
N GLN A 55 80.16 -110.67 90.24
CA GLN A 55 80.57 -110.34 88.87
C GLN A 55 79.42 -110.53 87.87
N GLU A 56 78.68 -111.63 87.96
CA GLU A 56 77.51 -111.89 87.12
C GLU A 56 76.39 -110.87 87.36
N ARG A 57 76.10 -110.54 88.63
CA ARG A 57 75.14 -109.49 88.98
C ARG A 57 75.60 -108.09 88.55
N ALA A 58 76.89 -107.80 88.60
CA ALA A 58 77.45 -106.54 88.10
C ALA A 58 77.37 -106.45 86.57
N LYS A 59 77.57 -107.56 85.85
CA LYS A 59 77.38 -107.62 84.41
C LYS A 59 75.91 -107.44 84.02
N GLN A 60 74.99 -108.15 84.68
CA GLN A 60 73.55 -107.97 84.47
C GLN A 60 73.12 -106.51 84.71
N LEU A 61 73.60 -105.90 85.80
CA LEU A 61 73.38 -104.46 86.08
C LEU A 61 73.97 -103.54 85.01
N ALA A 62 75.08 -103.91 84.36
CA ALA A 62 75.66 -103.14 83.27
C ALA A 62 74.84 -103.28 81.97
N ASP A 63 74.43 -104.50 81.62
CA ASP A 63 73.60 -104.79 80.45
C ASP A 63 72.19 -104.15 80.58
N ASP A 64 71.60 -104.20 81.77
CA ASP A 64 70.31 -103.55 82.07
C ASP A 64 70.43 -102.01 82.07
N ASN A 65 71.52 -101.45 82.61
CA ASN A 65 71.79 -100.00 82.50
C ASN A 65 72.01 -99.58 81.05
N ALA A 66 72.70 -100.38 80.22
CA ALA A 66 72.87 -100.08 78.80
C ALA A 66 71.51 -100.03 78.09
N ARG A 67 70.67 -101.07 78.26
CA ARG A 67 69.31 -101.12 77.71
C ARG A 67 68.42 -99.96 78.18
N LEU A 68 68.50 -99.59 79.46
CA LEU A 68 67.74 -98.45 79.99
C LEU A 68 68.21 -97.12 79.41
N ASN A 69 69.52 -96.93 79.19
CA ASN A 69 70.05 -95.74 78.51
C ASN A 69 69.65 -95.68 77.03
N ASP A 70 69.64 -96.82 76.32
CA ASP A 70 69.21 -96.88 74.93
C ASP A 70 67.70 -96.61 74.79
N ALA A 71 66.88 -97.20 75.67
CA ALA A 71 65.44 -96.94 75.73
C ALA A 71 65.12 -95.47 76.09
N LEU A 72 65.88 -94.89 77.02
CA LEU A 72 65.76 -93.46 77.36
C LEU A 72 66.10 -92.59 76.14
N ARG A 73 67.24 -92.83 75.47
CA ARG A 73 67.65 -92.08 74.27
C ARG A 73 66.66 -92.21 73.12
N GLN A 74 66.07 -93.38 72.93
CA GLN A 74 65.03 -93.59 71.91
C GLN A 74 63.74 -92.84 72.27
N SER A 75 63.30 -92.88 73.53
CA SER A 75 62.13 -92.13 74.02
C SER A 75 62.32 -90.61 73.96
N GLU A 76 63.53 -90.13 74.28
CA GLU A 76 63.93 -88.72 74.12
C GLU A 76 63.85 -88.29 72.65
N LYS A 77 64.35 -89.14 71.73
CA LYS A 77 64.30 -88.89 70.29
C LYS A 77 62.86 -88.87 69.76
N GLU A 78 62.03 -89.86 70.11
CA GLU A 78 60.63 -89.92 69.69
C GLU A 78 59.83 -88.72 70.22
N SER A 79 60.09 -88.32 71.47
CA SER A 79 59.52 -87.09 72.07
C SER A 79 60.00 -85.83 71.33
N MET A 80 61.28 -85.76 70.93
CA MET A 80 61.84 -84.66 70.15
C MET A 80 61.22 -84.57 68.74
N ASP A 81 61.00 -85.70 68.07
CA ASP A 81 60.41 -85.77 66.74
C ASP A 81 58.93 -85.33 66.77
N VAL A 82 58.15 -85.83 67.74
CA VAL A 82 56.75 -85.39 67.96
C VAL A 82 56.68 -83.91 68.34
N PHE A 83 57.55 -83.43 69.23
CA PHE A 83 57.63 -82.02 69.60
C PHE A 83 58.00 -81.13 68.40
N SER A 84 58.93 -81.58 67.55
CA SER A 84 59.35 -80.86 66.35
C SER A 84 58.22 -80.78 65.31
N TYR A 85 57.46 -81.87 65.11
CA TYR A 85 56.28 -81.86 64.25
C TYR A 85 55.18 -80.93 64.77
N LEU A 86 54.84 -81.00 66.06
CA LEU A 86 53.81 -80.14 66.66
C LEU A 86 54.23 -78.67 66.68
N LYS A 87 55.51 -78.38 66.95
CA LYS A 87 56.07 -77.03 66.88
C LYS A 87 55.96 -76.48 65.46
N LYS A 88 56.37 -77.26 64.45
CA LYS A 88 56.25 -76.84 63.04
C LYS A 88 54.79 -76.62 62.65
N GLN A 89 53.88 -77.52 63.03
CA GLN A 89 52.45 -77.35 62.73
C GLN A 89 51.86 -76.10 63.40
N ASN A 90 52.30 -75.76 64.61
CA ASN A 90 51.91 -74.50 65.27
C ASN A 90 52.49 -73.29 64.55
N GLU A 91 53.76 -73.32 64.14
CA GLU A 91 54.39 -72.25 63.34
C GLU A 91 53.67 -72.05 61.99
N ASP A 92 53.33 -73.14 61.28
CA ASP A 92 52.57 -73.10 60.03
C ASP A 92 51.17 -72.48 60.25
N LYS A 93 50.43 -72.91 61.29
CA LYS A 93 49.13 -72.33 61.65
C LYS A 93 49.22 -70.87 62.11
N ASP A 94 50.26 -70.49 62.84
CA ASP A 94 50.50 -69.11 63.26
C ASP A 94 50.87 -68.22 62.07
N ASN A 95 51.50 -68.77 61.02
CA ASN A 95 51.68 -68.08 59.74
C ASN A 95 50.34 -67.90 59.01
N GLU A 96 49.53 -68.95 58.86
CA GLU A 96 48.19 -68.86 58.26
C GLU A 96 47.28 -67.84 58.98
N ILE A 97 47.29 -67.86 60.32
CA ILE A 97 46.55 -66.90 61.16
C ILE A 97 47.07 -65.48 60.96
N ARG A 98 48.38 -65.29 60.78
CA ARG A 98 48.99 -63.97 60.53
C ARG A 98 48.57 -63.44 59.16
N ASP A 99 48.61 -64.27 58.12
CA ASP A 99 48.23 -63.89 56.76
C ASP A 99 46.74 -63.59 56.67
N ALA A 100 45.88 -64.41 57.30
CA ALA A 100 44.45 -64.14 57.40
C ALA A 100 44.14 -62.83 58.15
N LYS A 101 44.84 -62.55 59.26
CA LYS A 101 44.72 -61.25 59.97
C LYS A 101 45.16 -60.08 59.10
N GLN A 102 46.25 -60.22 58.35
CA GLN A 102 46.73 -59.18 57.44
C GLN A 102 45.73 -58.91 56.31
N GLN A 103 45.13 -59.96 55.72
CA GLN A 103 44.08 -59.82 54.71
C GLN A 103 42.85 -59.10 55.28
N ILE A 104 42.38 -59.45 56.49
CA ILE A 104 41.26 -58.77 57.17
C ILE A 104 41.57 -57.28 57.39
N LEU A 105 42.79 -56.92 57.79
CA LEU A 105 43.20 -55.53 57.94
C LEU A 105 43.18 -54.76 56.61
N CYS A 106 43.71 -55.34 55.54
CA CYS A 106 43.67 -54.75 54.21
C CYS A 106 42.22 -54.54 53.71
N ILE A 107 41.36 -55.57 53.84
CA ILE A 107 39.95 -55.51 53.44
C ILE A 107 39.18 -54.46 54.26
N ASN A 108 39.43 -54.36 55.58
CA ASN A 108 38.80 -53.33 56.42
C ASN A 108 39.25 -51.92 56.01
N SER A 109 40.54 -51.70 55.72
CA SER A 109 41.03 -50.40 55.23
C SER A 109 40.41 -50.01 53.89
N GLU A 110 40.21 -50.96 52.97
CA GLU A 110 39.48 -50.71 51.72
C GLU A 110 38.00 -50.42 51.94
N LYS A 111 37.35 -51.16 52.86
CA LYS A 111 35.94 -50.97 53.21
C LYS A 111 35.71 -49.57 53.79
N GLU A 112 36.62 -49.10 54.64
CA GLU A 112 36.56 -47.77 55.26
C GLU A 112 36.66 -46.66 54.20
N LYS A 113 37.67 -46.74 53.30
CA LYS A 113 37.80 -45.83 52.15
C LYS A 113 36.57 -45.82 51.24
N LYS A 114 35.97 -46.98 50.98
CA LYS A 114 34.72 -47.11 50.20
C LYS A 114 33.53 -46.49 50.94
N CYS A 115 33.46 -46.65 52.27
CA CYS A 115 32.43 -46.05 53.12
C CYS A 115 32.50 -44.53 53.10
N ASP A 116 33.70 -43.94 53.20
CA ASP A 116 33.87 -42.49 53.14
C ASP A 116 33.55 -41.94 51.74
N LYS A 117 33.94 -42.63 50.66
CA LYS A 117 33.55 -42.23 49.30
C LYS A 117 32.04 -42.32 49.05
N ILE A 118 31.34 -43.27 49.70
CA ILE A 118 29.86 -43.32 49.66
C ILE A 118 29.26 -42.09 50.34
N LYS A 119 29.73 -41.69 51.53
CA LYS A 119 29.25 -40.48 52.22
C LYS A 119 29.46 -39.21 51.39
N GLU A 120 30.60 -39.08 50.71
CA GLU A 120 30.85 -37.96 49.80
C GLU A 120 29.82 -37.91 48.65
N LEU A 121 29.54 -39.06 48.02
CA LEU A 121 28.55 -39.15 46.95
C LEU A 121 27.11 -38.91 47.44
N GLU A 122 26.76 -39.36 48.65
CA GLU A 122 25.48 -39.08 49.29
C GLU A 122 25.28 -37.58 49.55
N GLN A 123 26.34 -36.86 49.94
CA GLN A 123 26.32 -35.40 50.09
C GLN A 123 26.18 -34.68 48.74
N GLU A 124 26.88 -35.14 47.70
CA GLU A 124 26.80 -34.58 46.35
C GLU A 124 25.40 -34.77 45.74
N ILE A 125 24.78 -35.94 45.91
CA ILE A 125 23.39 -36.20 45.50
C ILE A 125 22.41 -35.26 46.22
N MET A 126 22.58 -35.05 47.53
CA MET A 126 21.72 -34.15 48.31
C MET A 126 21.79 -32.70 47.80
N GLN A 127 22.99 -32.21 47.48
CA GLN A 127 23.19 -30.88 46.89
C GLN A 127 22.57 -30.76 45.49
N LEU A 128 22.67 -31.82 44.67
CA LEU A 128 22.05 -31.85 43.33
C LEU A 128 20.51 -31.84 43.39
N ASP A 129 19.90 -32.54 44.35
CA ASP A 129 18.44 -32.52 44.55
C ASP A 129 17.94 -31.18 45.11
N GLU A 130 18.72 -30.51 45.97
CA GLU A 130 18.44 -29.15 46.43
C GLU A 130 18.52 -28.14 45.27
N TYR A 131 19.61 -28.16 44.50
CA TYR A 131 19.78 -27.31 43.31
C TYR A 131 18.67 -27.54 42.25
N LYS A 132 18.25 -28.79 42.05
CA LYS A 132 17.12 -29.15 41.17
C LYS A 132 15.79 -28.61 41.69
N SER A 133 15.59 -28.60 43.00
CA SER A 133 14.39 -28.04 43.63
C SER A 133 14.35 -26.50 43.49
N GLU A 134 15.48 -25.82 43.69
CA GLU A 134 15.60 -24.38 43.46
C GLU A 134 15.44 -24.02 41.98
N LYS A 135 16.00 -24.82 41.07
CA LYS A 135 15.79 -24.67 39.62
C LYS A 135 14.32 -24.77 39.24
N THR A 136 13.58 -25.77 39.72
CA THR A 136 12.14 -25.87 39.40
C THR A 136 11.32 -24.73 40.02
N ARG A 137 11.73 -24.20 41.17
CA ARG A 137 11.11 -22.99 41.77
C ARG A 137 11.32 -21.76 40.88
N THR A 138 12.56 -21.48 40.49
CA THR A 138 12.90 -20.32 39.64
C THR A 138 12.31 -20.43 38.23
N GLU A 139 12.24 -21.63 37.64
CA GLU A 139 11.55 -21.87 36.36
C GLU A 139 10.04 -21.54 36.45
N ASN A 140 9.37 -21.89 37.56
CA ASN A 140 7.97 -21.54 37.79
C ASN A 140 7.77 -20.03 37.98
N GLU A 141 8.67 -19.35 38.69
CA GLU A 141 8.63 -17.91 38.93
C GLU A 141 8.87 -17.11 37.63
N ILE A 142 9.84 -17.54 36.80
CA ILE A 142 10.08 -17.03 35.45
C ILE A 142 8.85 -17.22 34.55
N LYS A 143 8.14 -18.35 34.68
CA LYS A 143 6.92 -18.60 33.92
C LYS A 143 5.79 -17.64 34.32
N GLN A 144 5.56 -17.45 35.63
CA GLN A 144 4.56 -16.50 36.14
C GLN A 144 4.84 -15.07 35.66
N LEU A 145 6.08 -14.61 35.76
CA LEU A 145 6.49 -13.28 35.27
C LEU A 145 6.31 -13.14 33.75
N ARG A 146 6.56 -14.20 32.98
CA ARG A 146 6.33 -14.21 31.53
C ARG A 146 4.84 -14.10 31.19
N ASP A 147 4.00 -14.85 31.88
CA ASP A 147 2.54 -14.82 31.70
C ASP A 147 1.98 -13.43 32.07
N GLU A 148 2.48 -12.81 33.15
CA GLU A 148 2.09 -11.46 33.57
C GLU A 148 2.54 -10.38 32.58
N VAL A 149 3.80 -10.41 32.12
CA VAL A 149 4.30 -9.49 31.07
C VAL A 149 3.50 -9.65 29.77
N GLN A 150 3.11 -10.87 29.40
CA GLN A 150 2.29 -11.09 28.21
C GLN A 150 0.86 -10.57 28.36
N ASN A 151 0.25 -10.71 29.54
CA ASN A 151 -1.05 -10.11 29.86
C ASN A 151 -1.00 -8.57 29.83
N GLN A 152 0.05 -7.96 30.41
CA GLN A 152 0.26 -6.51 30.36
C GLN A 152 0.47 -6.02 28.93
N LYS A 153 1.26 -6.73 28.12
CA LYS A 153 1.46 -6.41 26.70
C LYS A 153 0.14 -6.44 25.92
N CYS A 154 -0.68 -7.48 26.11
CA CYS A 154 -1.99 -7.60 25.46
C CYS A 154 -2.95 -6.47 25.89
N LEU A 155 -2.93 -6.07 27.16
CA LEU A 155 -3.74 -4.95 27.65
C LEU A 155 -3.30 -3.61 27.03
N ILE A 156 -1.99 -3.36 26.95
CA ILE A 156 -1.44 -2.14 26.31
C ILE A 156 -1.84 -2.09 24.84
N GLU A 157 -1.63 -3.17 24.08
CA GLU A 157 -1.99 -3.28 22.67
C GLU A 157 -3.49 -3.01 22.43
N ASN A 158 -4.37 -3.53 23.30
CA ASN A 158 -5.82 -3.30 23.25
C ASN A 158 -6.24 -1.87 23.66
N MET A 159 -5.46 -1.18 24.50
CA MET A 159 -5.70 0.23 24.84
C MET A 159 -5.22 1.17 23.73
N GLU A 160 -4.06 0.87 23.13
CA GLU A 160 -3.50 1.62 22.00
C GLU A 160 -4.42 1.53 20.78
N THR A 161 -4.87 0.33 20.40
CA THR A 161 -5.79 0.15 19.25
C THR A 161 -7.08 0.94 19.44
N LYS A 162 -7.73 0.83 20.61
CA LYS A 162 -8.95 1.60 20.93
C LYS A 162 -8.73 3.10 20.89
N PHE A 163 -7.65 3.61 21.49
CA PHE A 163 -7.35 5.03 21.45
C PHE A 163 -7.13 5.55 20.01
N PHE A 164 -6.49 4.74 19.16
CA PHE A 164 -6.33 5.07 17.74
C PHE A 164 -7.62 4.92 16.92
N GLU A 165 -8.55 4.04 17.31
CA GLU A 165 -9.88 3.92 16.70
C GLU A 165 -10.78 5.10 17.10
N GLU A 166 -10.96 5.36 18.40
CA GLU A 166 -11.74 6.50 18.91
C GLU A 166 -11.28 7.83 18.29
N LYS A 167 -9.96 8.08 18.22
CA LYS A 167 -9.41 9.30 17.60
C LYS A 167 -9.59 9.37 16.07
N LYS A 168 -9.72 8.23 15.39
CA LYS A 168 -10.10 8.21 13.96
C LYS A 168 -11.58 8.49 13.80
N ASP A 169 -12.42 7.90 14.64
CA ASP A 169 -13.87 8.06 14.60
C ASP A 169 -14.29 9.50 14.92
N GLU A 170 -13.71 10.15 15.93
CA GLU A 170 -13.86 11.59 16.20
C GLU A 170 -13.53 12.45 14.97
N LYS A 171 -12.42 12.14 14.29
CA LYS A 171 -11.97 12.87 13.10
C LYS A 171 -12.89 12.63 11.90
N ILE A 172 -13.41 11.41 11.76
CA ILE A 172 -14.41 11.05 10.75
C ILE A 172 -15.72 11.79 11.04
N GLU A 173 -16.17 11.88 12.29
CA GLU A 173 -17.39 12.61 12.68
C GLU A 173 -17.28 14.11 12.37
N LEU A 174 -16.14 14.74 12.70
CA LEU A 174 -15.88 16.14 12.35
C LEU A 174 -15.94 16.38 10.83
N TYR A 175 -15.31 15.52 10.02
CA TYR A 175 -15.38 15.64 8.56
C TYR A 175 -16.78 15.34 8.01
N GLN A 176 -17.52 14.39 8.57
CA GLN A 176 -18.91 14.14 8.19
C GLN A 176 -19.80 15.36 8.50
N TYR A 177 -19.59 16.02 9.64
CA TYR A 177 -20.29 17.25 9.99
C TYR A 177 -19.96 18.40 9.02
N GLU A 178 -18.68 18.62 8.71
CA GLU A 178 -18.23 19.64 7.76
C GLU A 178 -18.80 19.39 6.35
N ILE A 179 -18.69 18.17 5.83
CA ILE A 179 -19.26 17.77 4.53
C ILE A 179 -20.78 17.99 4.52
N LYS A 180 -21.48 17.67 5.62
CA LYS A 180 -22.93 17.87 5.74
C LYS A 180 -23.31 19.35 5.66
N GLN A 181 -22.59 20.23 6.36
CA GLN A 181 -22.83 21.68 6.30
C GLN A 181 -22.55 22.23 4.89
N LEU A 182 -21.41 21.88 4.29
CA LEU A 182 -21.06 22.29 2.93
C LEU A 182 -22.07 21.82 1.88
N THR A 183 -22.59 20.59 2.03
CA THR A 183 -23.63 20.03 1.15
C THR A 183 -24.96 20.78 1.29
N GLU A 184 -25.35 21.11 2.52
CA GLU A 184 -26.56 21.85 2.82
C GLU A 184 -26.50 23.29 2.27
N ASP A 185 -25.37 23.99 2.44
CA ASP A 185 -25.19 25.34 1.91
C ASP A 185 -25.08 25.37 0.38
N LEU A 186 -24.44 24.36 -0.24
CA LEU A 186 -24.45 24.20 -1.70
C LEU A 186 -25.87 23.97 -2.22
N ASN A 187 -26.69 23.16 -1.52
CA ASN A 187 -28.09 22.96 -1.88
C ASN A 187 -28.91 24.26 -1.79
N LYS A 188 -28.74 25.06 -0.73
CA LYS A 188 -29.37 26.40 -0.61
C LYS A 188 -28.96 27.35 -1.73
N GLN A 189 -27.66 27.40 -2.06
CA GLN A 189 -27.19 28.22 -3.19
C GLN A 189 -27.79 27.74 -4.52
N LYS A 190 -27.89 26.42 -4.71
CA LYS A 190 -28.48 25.81 -5.90
C LYS A 190 -29.98 26.11 -6.03
N THR A 191 -30.75 26.10 -4.94
CA THR A 191 -32.18 26.47 -4.98
C THR A 191 -32.35 27.96 -5.30
N ILE A 192 -31.63 28.85 -4.61
CA ILE A 192 -31.66 30.30 -4.88
C ILE A 192 -31.27 30.61 -6.34
N PHE A 193 -30.19 30.01 -6.84
CA PHE A 193 -29.76 30.19 -8.22
C PHE A 193 -30.78 29.65 -9.22
N SER A 194 -31.37 28.47 -8.96
CA SER A 194 -32.43 27.90 -9.80
C SER A 194 -33.65 28.81 -9.85
N GLU A 195 -34.10 29.32 -8.70
CA GLU A 195 -35.23 30.27 -8.61
C GLU A 195 -34.92 31.55 -9.40
N GLN A 196 -33.74 32.14 -9.21
CA GLN A 196 -33.31 33.32 -9.96
C GLN A 196 -33.29 33.08 -11.48
N VAL A 197 -32.76 31.94 -11.94
CA VAL A 197 -32.75 31.58 -13.36
C VAL A 197 -34.18 31.39 -13.91
N THR A 198 -35.09 30.76 -13.14
CA THR A 198 -36.50 30.60 -13.58
C THR A 198 -37.23 31.94 -13.65
N LEU A 199 -36.97 32.88 -12.73
CA LEU A 199 -37.53 34.23 -12.79
C LEU A 199 -36.98 35.03 -13.98
N GLN A 200 -35.66 35.04 -14.19
CA GLN A 200 -35.04 35.76 -15.31
C GLN A 200 -35.49 35.21 -16.67
N THR A 201 -35.58 33.88 -16.82
CA THR A 201 -36.08 33.25 -18.05
C THR A 201 -37.56 33.53 -18.28
N PHE A 202 -38.38 33.59 -17.23
CA PHE A 202 -39.79 33.99 -17.33
C PHE A 202 -39.96 35.46 -17.76
N GLU A 203 -39.19 36.39 -17.16
CA GLU A 203 -39.20 37.80 -17.57
C GLU A 203 -38.72 38.00 -19.01
N ALA A 204 -37.63 37.33 -19.40
CA ALA A 204 -37.13 37.34 -20.77
C ALA A 204 -38.16 36.78 -21.77
N SER A 205 -38.79 35.66 -21.45
CA SER A 205 -39.87 35.06 -22.26
C SER A 205 -41.04 36.03 -22.46
N LYS A 206 -41.49 36.69 -21.38
CA LYS A 206 -42.55 37.70 -21.43
C LYS A 206 -42.14 38.95 -22.23
N SER A 207 -40.86 39.33 -22.23
CA SER A 207 -40.34 40.41 -23.06
C SER A 207 -40.34 40.02 -24.56
N ILE A 208 -39.85 38.82 -24.88
CA ILE A 208 -39.87 38.24 -26.23
C ILE A 208 -41.31 38.16 -26.77
N GLU A 209 -42.28 37.76 -25.95
CA GLU A 209 -43.70 37.72 -26.35
C GLU A 209 -44.23 39.12 -26.74
N ARG A 210 -43.98 40.14 -25.90
CA ARG A 210 -44.37 41.54 -26.18
C ARG A 210 -43.75 42.06 -27.48
N LEU A 211 -42.46 41.77 -27.70
CA LEU A 211 -41.73 42.18 -28.90
C LEU A 211 -42.25 41.45 -30.15
N THR A 212 -42.44 40.13 -30.09
CA THR A 212 -43.00 39.32 -31.19
C THR A 212 -44.39 39.83 -31.61
N LYS A 213 -45.27 40.13 -30.64
CA LYS A 213 -46.60 40.70 -30.91
C LYS A 213 -46.54 42.07 -31.58
N THR A 214 -45.61 42.93 -31.14
CA THR A 214 -45.41 44.25 -31.75
C THR A 214 -44.90 44.13 -33.18
N LEU A 215 -43.94 43.24 -33.42
CA LEU A 215 -43.36 42.95 -34.73
C LEU A 215 -44.42 42.35 -35.68
N GLU A 216 -45.33 41.50 -35.21
CA GLU A 216 -46.44 40.98 -36.00
C GLU A 216 -47.42 42.08 -36.45
N LEU A 217 -47.73 43.04 -35.57
CA LEU A 217 -48.57 44.20 -35.89
C LEU A 217 -47.90 45.12 -36.92
N GLU A 218 -46.59 45.37 -36.79
CA GLU A 218 -45.84 46.14 -37.79
C GLU A 218 -45.73 45.42 -39.14
N ARG A 219 -45.52 44.08 -39.16
CA ARG A 219 -45.63 43.29 -40.40
C ARG A 219 -47.01 43.45 -41.06
N LYS A 220 -48.11 43.37 -40.28
CA LYS A 220 -49.47 43.59 -40.80
C LYS A 220 -49.67 45.02 -41.34
N ARG A 221 -49.08 46.04 -40.71
CA ARG A 221 -49.08 47.43 -41.21
C ARG A 221 -48.28 47.55 -42.52
N MET A 222 -47.08 46.97 -42.57
CA MET A 222 -46.21 46.98 -43.75
C MET A 222 -46.87 46.30 -44.96
N ILE A 223 -47.53 45.15 -44.76
CA ILE A 223 -48.30 44.45 -45.81
C ILE A 223 -49.44 45.34 -46.33
N ARG A 224 -50.18 46.03 -45.45
CA ARG A 224 -51.23 46.98 -45.87
C ARG A 224 -50.66 48.13 -46.70
N ILE A 225 -49.56 48.74 -46.24
CA ILE A 225 -48.87 49.83 -46.96
C ILE A 225 -48.38 49.35 -48.33
N SER A 226 -47.75 48.18 -48.40
CA SER A 226 -47.30 47.57 -49.67
C SER A 226 -48.48 47.31 -50.62
N SER A 227 -49.59 46.74 -50.12
CA SER A 227 -50.79 46.50 -50.94
C SER A 227 -51.42 47.79 -51.47
N LEU A 228 -51.40 48.87 -50.68
CA LEU A 228 -51.88 50.18 -51.10
C LEU A 228 -50.92 50.84 -52.11
N ALA A 229 -49.61 50.77 -51.87
CA ALA A 229 -48.60 51.26 -52.79
C ALA A 229 -48.71 50.56 -54.15
N ASN A 230 -48.82 49.23 -54.16
CA ASN A 230 -49.02 48.44 -55.39
C ASN A 230 -50.33 48.81 -56.09
N ARG A 231 -51.43 49.05 -55.36
CA ARG A 231 -52.69 49.53 -55.96
C ARG A 231 -52.55 50.92 -56.58
N ILE A 232 -51.86 51.84 -55.92
CA ILE A 232 -51.61 53.20 -56.44
C ILE A 232 -50.71 53.13 -57.68
N LEU A 233 -49.68 52.28 -57.68
CA LEU A 233 -48.82 52.03 -58.84
C LEU A 233 -49.59 51.41 -60.00
N GLN A 234 -50.48 50.44 -59.73
CA GLN A 234 -51.35 49.83 -60.74
C GLN A 234 -52.32 50.85 -61.37
N GLN A 235 -53.03 51.63 -60.54
CA GLN A 235 -53.91 52.72 -61.03
C GLN A 235 -53.13 53.78 -61.81
N ARG A 236 -51.89 54.08 -61.39
CA ARG A 236 -51.01 54.98 -62.12
C ARG A 236 -50.61 54.39 -63.48
N ASN A 237 -50.27 53.11 -63.54
CA ASN A 237 -49.91 52.41 -64.77
C ASN A 237 -51.08 52.39 -65.76
N GLU A 238 -52.29 52.05 -65.31
CA GLU A 238 -53.52 52.10 -66.12
C GLU A 238 -53.78 53.50 -66.72
N ILE A 239 -53.56 54.55 -65.93
CA ILE A 239 -53.65 55.95 -66.38
C ILE A 239 -52.56 56.28 -67.40
N GLU A 240 -51.30 55.88 -67.14
CA GLU A 240 -50.17 56.13 -68.05
C GLU A 240 -50.35 55.39 -69.39
N GLU A 241 -50.79 54.13 -69.38
CA GLU A 241 -51.16 53.35 -70.56
C GLU A 241 -52.32 53.99 -71.34
N PHE A 242 -53.37 54.46 -70.65
CA PHE A 242 -54.48 55.18 -71.29
C PHE A 242 -54.00 56.45 -72.02
N PHE A 243 -53.12 57.25 -71.39
CA PHE A 243 -52.58 58.46 -72.02
C PHE A 243 -51.66 58.15 -73.19
N ILE A 244 -50.78 57.15 -73.07
CA ILE A 244 -49.90 56.72 -74.17
C ILE A 244 -50.73 56.22 -75.35
N THR A 245 -51.74 55.39 -75.10
CA THR A 245 -52.66 54.87 -76.12
C THR A 245 -53.45 55.99 -76.79
N SER A 246 -54.00 56.93 -76.01
CA SER A 246 -54.74 58.08 -76.53
C SER A 246 -53.86 59.02 -77.37
N LEU A 247 -52.62 59.26 -76.94
CA LEU A 247 -51.65 60.07 -77.69
C LEU A 247 -51.24 59.40 -79.00
N ASN A 248 -51.03 58.07 -79.00
CA ASN A 248 -50.72 57.34 -80.22
C ASN A 248 -51.90 57.35 -81.20
N TYR A 249 -53.12 57.10 -80.71
CA TYR A 249 -54.35 57.22 -81.52
C TYR A 249 -54.47 58.60 -82.17
N VAL A 250 -54.31 59.69 -81.40
CA VAL A 250 -54.38 61.05 -81.95
C VAL A 250 -53.25 61.32 -82.94
N ARG A 251 -52.03 60.81 -82.72
CA ARG A 251 -50.92 60.96 -83.68
C ARG A 251 -51.18 60.23 -84.99
N ASP A 252 -51.85 59.09 -84.97
CA ASP A 252 -52.23 58.36 -86.18
C ASP A 252 -53.39 59.05 -86.91
N GLU A 253 -54.40 59.54 -86.19
CA GLU A 253 -55.44 60.42 -86.76
C GLU A 253 -54.88 61.70 -87.37
N ILE A 254 -53.85 62.32 -86.77
CA ILE A 254 -53.13 63.46 -87.36
C ILE A 254 -52.53 63.07 -88.71
N LYS A 255 -51.84 61.92 -88.82
CA LYS A 255 -51.25 61.48 -90.10
C LYS A 255 -52.32 61.28 -91.17
N VAL A 256 -53.44 60.62 -90.82
CA VAL A 256 -54.57 60.39 -91.74
C VAL A 256 -55.19 61.73 -92.17
N ASN A 257 -55.48 62.62 -91.22
CA ASN A 257 -56.05 63.94 -91.48
C ASN A 257 -55.13 64.82 -92.36
N GLN A 258 -53.83 64.82 -92.11
CA GLN A 258 -52.85 65.55 -92.92
C GLN A 258 -52.76 64.99 -94.34
N ASN A 259 -52.78 63.67 -94.51
CA ASN A 259 -52.80 63.04 -95.83
C ASN A 259 -54.07 63.38 -96.61
N ASN A 260 -55.23 63.30 -95.97
CA ASN A 260 -56.52 63.67 -96.56
C ASN A 260 -56.54 65.17 -96.94
N TYR A 261 -56.07 66.05 -96.04
CA TYR A 261 -56.00 67.48 -96.33
C TYR A 261 -55.06 67.80 -97.50
N ILE A 262 -53.87 67.16 -97.59
CA ILE A 262 -52.97 67.29 -98.74
C ILE A 262 -53.67 66.86 -100.03
N HIS A 263 -54.35 65.70 -100.00
CA HIS A 263 -55.08 65.15 -101.14
C HIS A 263 -56.18 66.09 -101.63
N ASP A 264 -57.04 66.55 -100.72
CA ASP A 264 -58.20 67.37 -101.04
C ASP A 264 -57.79 68.79 -101.44
N ALA A 265 -56.79 69.38 -100.77
CA ALA A 265 -56.19 70.64 -101.16
C ALA A 265 -55.57 70.57 -102.57
N LYS A 266 -54.95 69.43 -102.93
CA LYS A 266 -54.38 69.20 -104.26
C LYS A 266 -55.48 69.05 -105.31
N SER A 267 -56.48 68.22 -105.04
CA SER A 267 -57.65 68.02 -105.92
C SER A 267 -58.42 69.32 -106.18
N ALA A 268 -58.65 70.13 -105.14
CA ALA A 268 -59.31 71.42 -105.25
C ALA A 268 -58.47 72.46 -106.03
N TYR A 269 -57.14 72.47 -105.85
CA TYR A 269 -56.23 73.31 -106.63
C TYR A 269 -56.21 72.90 -108.11
N GLU A 270 -56.08 71.61 -108.42
CA GLU A 270 -56.14 71.08 -109.79
C GLU A 270 -57.51 71.35 -110.45
N ALA A 271 -58.62 71.23 -109.71
CA ALA A 271 -59.95 71.58 -110.19
C ALA A 271 -60.08 73.09 -110.51
N SER A 272 -59.52 73.95 -109.66
CA SER A 272 -59.49 75.41 -109.86
C SER A 272 -58.63 75.80 -111.07
N ILE A 273 -57.46 75.16 -111.25
CA ILE A 273 -56.62 75.30 -112.45
C ILE A 273 -57.40 74.86 -113.71
N ARG A 274 -58.08 73.71 -113.68
CA ARG A 274 -58.91 73.23 -114.80
C ARG A 274 -60.03 74.23 -115.13
N LEU A 275 -60.77 74.75 -114.14
CA LEU A 275 -61.84 75.73 -114.35
C LEU A 275 -61.33 77.05 -114.93
N ALA A 276 -60.13 77.49 -114.50
CA ALA A 276 -59.47 78.67 -115.05
C ALA A 276 -59.02 78.47 -116.51
N HIS A 277 -58.48 77.30 -116.85
CA HIS A 277 -58.21 76.93 -118.25
C HIS A 277 -59.47 76.92 -119.13
N LEU A 278 -60.63 76.57 -118.57
CA LEU A 278 -61.93 76.66 -119.26
C LEU A 278 -62.53 78.10 -119.29
N GLY A 279 -61.82 79.11 -118.79
CA GLY A 279 -62.26 80.51 -118.77
C GLY A 279 -63.43 80.80 -117.81
N LYS A 280 -63.78 79.86 -116.91
CA LYS A 280 -64.89 80.00 -115.96
C LYS A 280 -64.50 80.70 -114.65
N SER A 281 -63.21 80.85 -114.40
CA SER A 281 -62.64 81.50 -113.21
C SER A 281 -61.24 82.04 -113.52
N ASN A 282 -60.69 82.85 -112.61
CA ASN A 282 -59.28 83.25 -112.67
C ASN A 282 -58.36 82.10 -112.19
N TYR A 283 -57.10 82.10 -112.61
CA TYR A 283 -56.10 81.13 -112.15
C TYR A 283 -55.81 81.31 -110.65
N PRO A 284 -55.82 80.23 -109.84
CA PRO A 284 -55.45 80.31 -108.43
C PRO A 284 -53.94 80.58 -108.25
N PRO A 285 -53.52 81.25 -107.15
CA PRO A 285 -52.11 81.41 -106.81
C PRO A 285 -51.39 80.07 -106.67
N ILE A 286 -50.13 79.99 -107.12
CA ILE A 286 -49.32 78.77 -107.04
C ILE A 286 -49.26 78.27 -105.60
N ARG A 287 -49.72 77.04 -105.36
CA ARG A 287 -49.68 76.35 -104.06
C ARG A 287 -48.78 75.13 -104.16
N THR A 288 -47.84 74.97 -103.24
CA THR A 288 -46.90 73.85 -103.24
C THR A 288 -47.34 72.73 -102.30
N PHE A 289 -47.17 71.48 -102.76
CA PHE A 289 -47.49 70.25 -102.02
C PHE A 289 -46.24 69.44 -101.64
N GLN A 290 -45.04 70.02 -101.85
CA GLN A 290 -43.77 69.42 -101.46
C GLN A 290 -43.24 70.12 -100.20
N ASN A 291 -42.72 69.36 -99.24
CA ASN A 291 -42.09 69.90 -98.04
C ASN A 291 -40.68 70.48 -98.33
N LYS A 292 -40.64 71.58 -99.09
CA LYS A 292 -39.41 72.35 -99.40
C LYS A 292 -39.54 73.76 -98.86
N ILE A 293 -38.45 74.26 -98.27
CA ILE A 293 -38.44 75.41 -97.35
C ILE A 293 -38.65 76.76 -98.04
N THR A 294 -38.53 76.83 -99.37
CA THR A 294 -38.47 78.08 -100.15
C THR A 294 -39.80 78.54 -100.77
N SER A 295 -40.94 77.96 -100.38
CA SER A 295 -42.27 78.33 -100.90
C SER A 295 -43.03 79.24 -99.92
N THR A 296 -43.57 80.34 -100.43
CA THR A 296 -44.40 81.30 -99.65
C THR A 296 -45.86 80.84 -99.49
N ASN A 297 -46.31 79.82 -100.21
CA ASN A 297 -47.68 79.31 -100.19
C ASN A 297 -47.68 77.78 -100.19
N ASN A 298 -47.44 77.19 -99.02
CA ASN A 298 -47.22 75.76 -98.85
C ASN A 298 -48.28 75.13 -97.94
N VAL A 299 -48.81 73.97 -98.33
CA VAL A 299 -49.81 73.22 -97.53
C VAL A 299 -49.31 72.87 -96.13
N TYR A 300 -48.00 72.67 -95.96
CA TYR A 300 -47.40 72.39 -94.66
C TYR A 300 -47.42 73.59 -93.69
N ASP A 301 -47.61 74.82 -94.18
CA ASP A 301 -47.79 75.98 -93.30
C ASP A 301 -49.21 76.02 -92.70
N ASP A 302 -50.21 75.48 -93.40
CA ASP A 302 -51.57 75.30 -92.86
C ASP A 302 -51.55 74.35 -91.64
N PHE A 303 -50.71 73.30 -91.66
CA PHE A 303 -50.53 72.43 -90.48
C PHE A 303 -49.83 73.14 -89.31
N LYS A 304 -48.87 74.04 -89.57
CA LYS A 304 -48.28 74.89 -88.52
C LYS A 304 -49.28 75.90 -87.95
N ILE A 305 -50.27 76.31 -88.74
CA ILE A 305 -51.39 77.14 -88.27
C ILE A 305 -52.34 76.28 -87.42
N ALA A 306 -52.69 75.06 -87.88
CA ALA A 306 -53.56 74.13 -87.17
C ALA A 306 -53.00 73.68 -85.80
N GLN A 307 -51.67 73.63 -85.63
CA GLN A 307 -51.03 73.38 -84.32
C GLN A 307 -51.17 74.52 -83.31
N LYS A 308 -51.49 75.75 -83.74
CA LYS A 308 -51.63 76.89 -82.83
C LYS A 308 -53.02 76.84 -82.17
N ILE A 309 -53.05 76.87 -80.85
CA ILE A 309 -54.29 76.92 -80.07
C ILE A 309 -54.88 78.35 -80.18
N PRO A 310 -56.16 78.52 -80.57
CA PRO A 310 -56.80 79.84 -80.61
C PRO A 310 -56.97 80.41 -79.20
N LYS A 311 -56.77 81.72 -79.02
CA LYS A 311 -56.90 82.41 -77.72
C LYS A 311 -58.36 82.64 -77.27
N SER A 312 -59.30 81.81 -77.71
CA SER A 312 -60.74 81.98 -77.43
C SER A 312 -61.09 81.46 -76.04
N THR A 313 -62.01 82.15 -75.36
CA THR A 313 -62.40 81.90 -73.96
C THR A 313 -63.33 80.69 -73.77
N HIS A 314 -63.88 80.09 -74.83
CA HIS A 314 -64.88 79.02 -74.71
C HIS A 314 -64.75 77.95 -75.83
N LEU A 315 -63.61 77.25 -75.88
CA LEU A 315 -63.39 76.10 -76.76
C LEU A 315 -63.68 74.78 -76.03
N THR A 316 -64.48 73.88 -76.61
CA THR A 316 -64.64 72.52 -76.10
C THR A 316 -63.73 71.55 -76.84
N ILE A 317 -63.47 70.37 -76.26
CA ILE A 317 -62.57 69.34 -76.86
C ILE A 317 -63.08 68.88 -78.25
N ARG A 318 -64.39 68.98 -78.53
CA ARG A 318 -64.97 68.63 -79.83
C ARG A 318 -64.54 69.60 -80.94
N ASP A 319 -64.34 70.87 -80.59
CA ASP A 319 -64.09 71.98 -81.52
C ASP A 319 -62.61 72.11 -81.92
N LEU A 320 -61.74 71.29 -81.33
CA LEU A 320 -60.29 71.29 -81.56
C LEU A 320 -59.89 70.43 -82.77
N THR A 321 -58.89 70.89 -83.53
CA THR A 321 -58.20 70.07 -84.54
C THR A 321 -57.49 68.88 -83.88
N TRP A 322 -57.12 67.85 -84.65
CA TRP A 322 -56.37 66.72 -84.11
C TRP A 322 -54.99 67.15 -83.56
N GLU A 323 -54.32 68.09 -84.22
CA GLU A 323 -53.08 68.72 -83.76
C GLU A 323 -53.25 69.44 -82.40
N GLN A 324 -54.37 70.14 -82.21
CA GLN A 324 -54.68 70.80 -80.93
C GLN A 324 -55.02 69.78 -79.83
N LYS A 325 -55.70 68.68 -80.18
CA LYS A 325 -56.00 67.58 -79.25
C LYS A 325 -54.73 66.88 -78.75
N GLU A 326 -53.74 66.64 -79.62
CA GLU A 326 -52.42 66.11 -79.21
C GLU A 326 -51.76 67.05 -78.21
N ARG A 327 -51.70 68.34 -78.54
CA ARG A 327 -51.06 69.35 -77.69
C ARG A 327 -51.70 69.43 -76.30
N VAL A 328 -53.03 69.34 -76.22
CA VAL A 328 -53.78 69.32 -74.95
C VAL A 328 -53.50 68.04 -74.16
N LEU A 329 -53.52 66.86 -74.79
CA LEU A 329 -53.21 65.58 -74.13
C LEU A 329 -51.77 65.52 -73.63
N SER A 330 -50.80 65.99 -74.43
CA SER A 330 -49.39 66.06 -74.07
C SER A 330 -49.17 66.99 -72.87
N ILE A 331 -49.77 68.18 -72.86
CA ILE A 331 -49.72 69.10 -71.71
C ILE A 331 -50.43 68.52 -70.48
N LEU A 332 -51.53 67.77 -70.66
CA LEU A 332 -52.24 67.13 -69.55
C LEU A 332 -51.40 66.02 -68.90
N PHE A 333 -50.79 65.13 -69.70
CA PHE A 333 -49.87 64.10 -69.23
C PHE A 333 -48.65 64.70 -68.53
N GLU A 334 -48.05 65.74 -69.12
CA GLU A 334 -46.96 66.51 -68.53
C GLU A 334 -47.38 67.11 -67.17
N LYS A 335 -48.54 67.77 -67.10
CA LYS A 335 -49.05 68.40 -65.87
C LYS A 335 -49.39 67.37 -64.78
N MET A 336 -49.92 66.20 -65.15
CA MET A 336 -50.20 65.11 -64.22
C MET A 336 -48.93 64.51 -63.61
N ASN A 337 -47.82 64.50 -64.36
CA ASN A 337 -46.54 64.05 -63.85
C ASN A 337 -45.83 65.12 -62.99
N HIS A 338 -45.90 66.40 -63.37
CA HIS A 338 -45.28 67.49 -62.60
C HIS A 338 -46.04 67.92 -61.34
N SER A 339 -47.35 67.61 -61.22
CA SER A 339 -48.14 67.96 -60.02
C SER A 339 -47.67 67.29 -58.71
N LYS A 340 -46.86 66.22 -58.83
CA LYS A 340 -46.51 65.31 -57.72
C LYS A 340 -45.45 65.85 -56.73
N MET A 341 -44.85 67.02 -56.98
CA MET A 341 -43.74 67.57 -56.15
C MET A 341 -44.13 68.70 -55.17
N LYS A 342 -45.39 69.19 -55.16
CA LYS A 342 -45.77 70.37 -54.36
C LYS A 342 -46.34 70.09 -52.96
N PHE A 343 -46.46 68.83 -52.56
CA PHE A 343 -46.85 68.43 -51.20
C PHE A 343 -45.70 67.70 -50.51
N ASN A 344 -44.79 68.43 -49.84
CA ASN A 344 -43.99 67.95 -48.69
C ASN A 344 -43.06 69.04 -48.11
N HIS A 345 -43.61 70.00 -47.33
CA HIS A 345 -42.85 70.76 -46.33
C HIS A 345 -43.74 71.20 -45.15
N LYS A 346 -44.50 70.25 -44.58
CA LYS A 346 -45.00 70.32 -43.20
C LYS A 346 -44.91 68.94 -42.57
N THR A 347 -43.72 68.60 -42.06
CA THR A 347 -43.51 67.46 -41.18
C THR A 347 -44.23 67.73 -39.87
N ASN A 348 -45.46 67.25 -39.73
CA ASN A 348 -46.09 67.14 -38.42
C ASN A 348 -45.20 66.24 -37.55
N HIS A 349 -44.75 66.75 -36.40
CA HIS A 349 -44.02 65.99 -35.38
C HIS A 349 -44.95 65.02 -34.64
N ASN A 350 -45.54 64.08 -35.37
CA ASN A 350 -46.21 62.93 -34.78
C ASN A 350 -45.14 61.94 -34.33
N LYS A 351 -45.00 61.83 -33.01
CA LYS A 351 -44.04 60.95 -32.31
C LYS A 351 -44.06 59.55 -32.92
N SER A 352 -42.92 59.10 -33.43
CA SER A 352 -42.76 57.73 -33.93
C SER A 352 -43.01 56.73 -32.78
N PRO A 353 -43.78 55.65 -32.99
CA PRO A 353 -44.03 54.64 -31.96
C PRO A 353 -42.75 54.01 -31.38
N MET A 354 -41.67 53.97 -32.18
CA MET A 354 -40.33 53.53 -31.76
C MET A 354 -39.81 54.28 -30.54
N ASN A 355 -40.06 55.60 -30.44
CA ASN A 355 -39.53 56.39 -29.34
C ASN A 355 -40.26 56.10 -28.02
N HIS A 356 -41.55 55.75 -28.08
CA HIS A 356 -42.30 55.36 -26.89
C HIS A 356 -41.90 53.97 -26.38
N LEU A 357 -41.60 53.01 -27.27
CA LEU A 357 -41.02 51.74 -26.82
C LEU A 357 -39.64 51.97 -26.20
N ASN A 358 -38.79 52.81 -26.81
CA ASN A 358 -37.45 53.07 -26.27
C ASN A 358 -37.51 53.74 -24.88
N ASP A 359 -38.35 54.76 -24.69
CA ASP A 359 -38.54 55.41 -23.39
C ASP A 359 -39.17 54.48 -22.33
N GLN A 360 -40.02 53.54 -22.74
CA GLN A 360 -40.59 52.55 -21.83
C GLN A 360 -39.56 51.48 -21.45
N PHE A 361 -38.80 50.96 -22.42
CA PHE A 361 -37.76 49.96 -22.21
C PHE A 361 -36.62 50.53 -21.34
N ASN A 362 -36.21 51.77 -21.58
CA ASN A 362 -35.22 52.46 -20.74
C ASN A 362 -35.71 52.65 -19.29
N LYS A 363 -37.02 52.89 -19.07
CA LYS A 363 -37.59 52.97 -17.72
C LYS A 363 -37.70 51.60 -17.05
N GLU A 364 -38.12 50.55 -17.77
CA GLU A 364 -38.16 49.18 -17.25
C GLU A 364 -36.72 48.70 -16.90
N LEU A 365 -35.72 49.02 -17.73
CA LEU A 365 -34.30 48.71 -17.49
C LEU A 365 -33.71 49.46 -16.28
N ILE A 366 -34.02 50.76 -16.11
CA ILE A 366 -33.59 51.54 -14.94
C ILE A 366 -34.24 51.01 -13.65
N ILE A 367 -35.51 50.58 -13.72
CA ILE A 367 -36.20 49.95 -12.57
C ILE A 367 -35.58 48.59 -12.24
N GLN A 368 -35.27 47.76 -13.24
CA GLN A 368 -34.56 46.48 -13.03
C GLN A 368 -33.16 46.70 -12.43
N MET A 369 -32.34 47.62 -12.95
CA MET A 369 -31.01 47.90 -12.39
C MET A 369 -31.07 48.46 -10.96
N ASN A 370 -32.04 49.34 -10.66
CA ASN A 370 -32.22 49.84 -9.28
C ASN A 370 -32.71 48.74 -8.32
N ASN A 371 -33.53 47.80 -8.78
CA ASN A 371 -33.97 46.67 -7.96
C ASN A 371 -32.83 45.67 -7.71
N CYS A 372 -31.93 45.45 -8.67
CA CYS A 372 -30.71 44.65 -8.44
C CYS A 372 -29.75 45.30 -7.43
N ASN A 373 -29.66 46.63 -7.39
CA ASN A 373 -28.78 47.35 -6.46
C ASN A 373 -29.35 47.47 -5.03
N ASN A 374 -30.65 47.28 -4.83
CA ASN A 374 -31.30 47.43 -3.51
C ASN A 374 -31.38 46.12 -2.70
N GLY A 375 -30.89 45.00 -3.24
CA GLY A 375 -30.91 43.69 -2.56
C GLY A 375 -29.74 43.42 -1.59
N THR A 376 -28.68 44.23 -1.62
CA THR A 376 -27.37 43.91 -1.00
C THR A 376 -27.04 44.69 0.27
N ASN A 377 -27.99 45.42 0.85
CA ASN A 377 -27.80 46.16 2.12
C ASN A 377 -28.46 45.45 3.31
N GLN A 378 -28.06 44.20 3.57
CA GLN A 378 -28.04 43.68 4.95
C GLN A 378 -26.67 43.13 5.29
N GLN A 379 -26.16 43.67 6.39
CA GLN A 379 -24.81 43.59 6.87
C GLN A 379 -24.47 42.19 7.40
N LEU A 380 -23.62 41.47 6.67
CA LEU A 380 -22.82 40.37 7.22
C LEU A 380 -21.35 40.75 7.10
N ALA A 381 -20.74 41.08 8.25
CA ALA A 381 -19.31 41.28 8.34
C ALA A 381 -18.62 39.92 8.19
N VAL A 382 -18.17 39.61 6.97
CA VAL A 382 -17.26 38.49 6.72
C VAL A 382 -15.86 39.00 7.00
N ASN A 383 -15.20 38.40 8.00
CA ASN A 383 -13.82 38.73 8.35
C ASN A 383 -12.90 38.49 7.15
N GLU A 384 -11.93 39.39 6.94
CA GLU A 384 -10.79 39.14 6.06
C GLU A 384 -10.03 37.90 6.57
N ILE A 385 -10.04 36.83 5.78
CA ILE A 385 -9.10 35.73 5.94
C ILE A 385 -8.21 35.71 4.70
N ASP A 386 -6.97 36.11 4.96
CA ASP A 386 -5.79 36.21 4.10
C ASP A 386 -5.76 35.24 2.91
N SER A 387 -6.06 35.74 1.71
CA SER A 387 -5.89 35.01 0.44
C SER A 387 -4.41 34.97 0.04
N LYS A 388 -3.61 34.20 0.78
CA LYS A 388 -2.26 33.80 0.39
C LYS A 388 -2.17 32.30 0.16
N SER A 389 -1.47 31.93 -0.91
CA SER A 389 -1.30 30.55 -1.39
C SER A 389 -2.54 29.92 -2.03
N ILE A 390 -2.71 30.17 -3.34
CA ILE A 390 -2.55 29.16 -4.40
C ILE A 390 -2.22 29.94 -5.67
N LEU A 391 -0.93 30.01 -6.03
CA LEU A 391 -0.51 30.32 -7.39
C LEU A 391 0.33 29.14 -7.87
N LEU A 392 -0.24 28.34 -8.76
CA LEU A 392 0.46 27.29 -9.48
C LEU A 392 1.30 27.94 -10.59
N THR A 393 2.61 28.01 -10.40
CA THR A 393 3.56 28.36 -11.46
C THR A 393 4.25 27.08 -11.93
N ILE A 394 3.98 26.69 -13.17
CA ILE A 394 4.72 25.64 -13.88
C ILE A 394 5.72 26.34 -14.80
N GLY A 395 7.01 26.05 -14.61
CA GLY A 395 8.08 26.17 -15.62
C GLY A 395 8.41 27.57 -16.15
N ASN A 396 9.63 28.03 -15.90
CA ASN A 396 10.70 27.87 -16.90
C ASN A 396 12.06 28.17 -16.25
N ASP A 397 13.07 27.41 -16.67
CA ASP A 397 14.47 27.65 -16.35
C ASP A 397 15.02 28.85 -17.14
N ASP A 398 16.03 29.54 -16.61
CA ASP A 398 17.32 29.81 -17.26
C ASP A 398 18.19 30.71 -16.34
N ASP A 399 19.51 30.59 -16.52
CA ASP A 399 20.56 31.08 -15.60
C ASP A 399 20.82 32.61 -15.64
N ASP A 400 21.39 33.16 -14.57
CA ASP A 400 22.77 33.72 -14.54
C ASP A 400 23.03 34.72 -13.38
N ASP A 401 24.10 34.42 -12.65
CA ASP A 401 25.15 35.29 -12.08
C ASP A 401 24.92 36.58 -11.24
N ALA A 402 25.65 36.56 -10.11
CA ALA A 402 26.58 37.61 -9.62
C ALA A 402 26.19 38.64 -8.54
N ASP A 403 27.11 38.71 -7.56
CA ASP A 403 27.67 39.87 -6.86
C ASP A 403 26.88 40.69 -5.81
N ALA A 404 27.14 40.31 -4.55
CA ALA A 404 27.99 41.04 -3.58
C ALA A 404 27.62 42.42 -2.99
N ALA A 405 27.88 42.51 -1.67
CA ALA A 405 28.24 43.71 -0.87
C ALA A 405 27.17 44.80 -0.63
N GLU A 406 27.18 45.60 0.44
CA GLU A 406 27.76 45.52 1.82
C GLU A 406 27.02 46.55 2.72
N ASP A 407 27.24 46.50 4.04
CA ASP A 407 27.12 47.59 5.04
C ASP A 407 25.79 48.34 5.28
N GLU A 408 25.22 48.27 6.50
CA GLU A 408 25.36 49.23 7.63
C GLU A 408 24.49 50.50 7.49
N HIS A 409 23.89 51.09 8.53
CA HIS A 409 23.84 50.88 9.99
C HIS A 409 22.57 51.61 10.49
N ASP A 410 21.93 51.22 11.62
CA ASP A 410 21.78 52.07 12.82
C ASP A 410 21.09 51.32 13.98
N ARG A 411 21.19 51.85 15.20
CA ARG A 411 21.05 51.13 16.48
C ARG A 411 19.84 51.56 17.30
N GLY A 412 19.18 50.60 17.96
CA GLY A 412 18.23 50.84 19.06
C GLY A 412 18.32 49.75 20.13
N LYS A 413 18.96 50.04 21.27
CA LYS A 413 19.12 49.08 22.38
C LYS A 413 17.83 48.94 23.20
N ILE A 414 17.59 47.74 23.77
CA ILE A 414 17.35 47.53 25.22
C ILE A 414 17.40 46.01 25.59
N LYS A 415 18.43 45.68 26.39
CA LYS A 415 18.54 44.68 27.48
C LYS A 415 17.95 43.26 27.43
N ASP A 416 18.89 42.33 27.61
CA ASP A 416 18.94 41.30 28.66
C ASP A 416 17.80 40.26 28.80
N GLN A 417 18.00 39.05 28.23
CA GLN A 417 18.19 37.82 29.03
C GLN A 417 18.53 36.57 28.19
N VAL A 418 19.49 35.78 28.71
CA VAL A 418 19.69 34.32 28.54
C VAL A 418 19.64 33.73 27.12
N ASN A 419 20.77 33.21 26.62
CA ASN A 419 20.77 32.24 25.51
C ASN A 419 21.83 31.13 25.67
N ASP A 420 21.46 30.06 26.40
CA ASP A 420 22.19 28.78 26.43
C ASP A 420 21.68 27.77 25.36
N ASN A 421 20.82 28.20 24.43
CA ASN A 421 20.10 27.31 23.50
C ASN A 421 20.83 26.99 22.19
N ASP A 422 21.91 27.71 21.84
CA ASP A 422 22.51 27.57 20.51
C ASP A 422 23.36 26.29 20.37
N LYS A 423 23.96 25.79 21.46
CA LYS A 423 24.70 24.51 21.47
C LYS A 423 23.81 23.26 21.32
N VAL A 424 22.52 23.35 21.64
CA VAL A 424 21.60 22.20 21.59
C VAL A 424 21.02 22.02 20.18
N LYS A 425 20.82 23.12 19.44
CA LYS A 425 20.29 23.07 18.07
C LYS A 425 21.27 22.44 17.08
N GLU A 426 22.56 22.76 17.19
CA GLU A 426 23.62 22.19 16.34
C GLU A 426 23.70 20.65 16.51
N SER A 427 23.67 20.17 17.76
CA SER A 427 23.71 18.73 18.07
C SER A 427 22.52 17.95 17.51
N HIS A 428 21.30 18.48 17.59
CA HIS A 428 20.11 17.80 17.03
C HIS A 428 20.08 17.83 15.50
N GLN A 429 20.59 18.90 14.88
CA GLN A 429 20.64 18.99 13.42
C GLN A 429 21.63 17.99 12.82
N ASP A 430 22.75 17.72 13.50
CA ASP A 430 23.71 16.70 13.07
C ASP A 430 23.25 15.27 13.35
N GLN A 431 22.56 15.00 14.47
CA GLN A 431 21.90 13.72 14.70
C GLN A 431 20.86 13.39 13.61
N SER A 432 20.10 14.39 13.15
CA SER A 432 19.13 14.22 12.07
C SER A 432 19.79 13.89 10.72
N LYS A 433 20.90 14.55 10.38
CA LYS A 433 21.70 14.24 9.19
C LYS A 433 22.30 12.82 9.25
N GLU A 434 22.86 12.44 10.40
CA GLU A 434 23.45 11.12 10.63
C GLU A 434 22.41 9.98 10.55
N LEU A 435 21.21 10.19 11.09
CA LEU A 435 20.09 9.25 10.94
C LEU A 435 19.62 9.13 9.48
N THR A 436 19.53 10.26 8.76
CA THR A 436 19.15 10.28 7.35
C THR A 436 20.18 9.54 6.48
N LYS A 437 21.47 9.75 6.75
CA LYS A 437 22.56 9.03 6.10
C LYS A 437 22.48 7.52 6.37
N LYS A 438 22.30 7.09 7.62
CA LYS A 438 22.15 5.67 7.99
C LYS A 438 20.93 5.02 7.37
N LEU A 439 19.82 5.74 7.22
CA LEU A 439 18.64 5.26 6.49
C LEU A 439 18.96 5.01 5.02
N TYR A 440 19.64 5.95 4.35
CA TYR A 440 20.03 5.82 2.95
C TYR A 440 21.01 4.67 2.72
N GLU A 441 22.02 4.54 3.60
CA GLU A 441 23.03 3.46 3.57
C GLU A 441 22.38 2.07 3.75
N LYS A 442 21.37 1.96 4.61
CA LYS A 442 20.62 0.71 4.83
C LYS A 442 19.69 0.37 3.65
N VAL A 443 19.08 1.36 3.01
CA VAL A 443 18.25 1.16 1.79
C VAL A 443 19.10 0.70 0.60
N ILE A 444 20.35 1.14 0.50
CA ILE A 444 21.31 0.61 -0.49
C ILE A 444 21.65 -0.86 -0.18
N GLN A 445 22.00 -1.19 1.07
CA GLN A 445 22.27 -2.58 1.48
C GLN A 445 21.09 -3.55 1.24
N PHE A 446 19.84 -3.07 1.30
CA PHE A 446 18.67 -3.89 0.96
C PHE A 446 18.50 -4.11 -0.55
N LYS A 447 18.97 -3.21 -1.42
CA LYS A 447 18.93 -3.41 -2.88
C LYS A 447 19.98 -4.42 -3.37
N ASP A 448 21.13 -4.48 -2.72
CA ASP A 448 22.23 -5.36 -3.12
C ASP A 448 22.08 -6.82 -2.60
N HIS A 449 21.02 -7.12 -1.85
CA HIS A 449 20.72 -8.45 -1.29
C HIS A 449 19.52 -9.16 -1.94
N GLU A 450 18.87 -8.58 -2.95
CA GLU A 450 17.71 -9.21 -3.64
C GLU A 450 18.08 -9.84 -4.99
N ILE A 451 19.38 -9.94 -5.32
CA ILE A 451 19.91 -10.60 -6.53
C ILE A 451 21.07 -11.54 -6.18
N ASP A 452 20.78 -12.57 -5.38
CA ASP A 452 21.44 -13.88 -5.50
C ASP A 452 20.65 -14.96 -4.72
N GLU A 453 20.94 -16.24 -4.99
CA GLU A 453 20.42 -17.44 -4.30
C GLU A 453 18.94 -17.84 -4.52
N THR A 454 18.63 -18.38 -5.71
CA THR A 454 17.77 -19.60 -5.79
C THR A 454 18.40 -20.64 -6.73
N ASN A 455 19.48 -21.27 -6.28
CA ASN A 455 20.10 -22.41 -6.95
C ASN A 455 20.65 -23.42 -5.91
N SER A 456 19.87 -24.46 -5.60
CA SER A 456 20.43 -25.74 -5.12
C SER A 456 19.49 -26.91 -5.42
N ASP A 457 20.06 -27.98 -5.97
CA ASP A 457 19.35 -29.19 -6.37
C ASP A 457 18.90 -30.04 -5.17
N VAL A 458 17.67 -30.56 -5.22
CA VAL A 458 17.36 -31.88 -4.66
C VAL A 458 16.62 -32.72 -5.71
N LYS A 459 17.19 -33.87 -6.03
CA LYS A 459 16.87 -34.70 -7.19
C LYS A 459 16.23 -36.02 -6.72
N CYS A 460 15.00 -36.30 -7.12
CA CYS A 460 14.35 -37.63 -7.19
C CYS A 460 12.98 -37.46 -7.88
N THR A 461 12.53 -38.19 -8.91
CA THR A 461 13.08 -39.14 -9.88
C THR A 461 11.89 -39.58 -10.77
N LEU A 462 12.12 -39.70 -12.08
CA LEU A 462 11.41 -40.59 -13.03
C LEU A 462 9.92 -40.36 -13.34
N GLY A 463 9.67 -39.97 -14.61
CA GLY A 463 8.36 -39.90 -15.23
C GLY A 463 8.38 -39.27 -16.63
N ASN A 464 9.32 -39.69 -17.50
CA ASN A 464 9.27 -39.35 -18.93
C ASN A 464 8.03 -40.04 -19.56
N ASP A 465 7.37 -39.54 -20.60
CA ASP A 465 7.89 -39.35 -21.96
C ASP A 465 7.02 -38.39 -22.80
N TYR A 466 7.68 -37.78 -23.80
CA TYR A 466 7.27 -37.35 -25.17
C TYR A 466 5.80 -37.58 -25.64
N GLU A 467 5.20 -36.81 -26.55
CA GLU A 467 5.74 -35.83 -27.51
C GLU A 467 4.65 -34.87 -28.06
N THR A 468 5.06 -33.72 -28.60
CA THR A 468 4.21 -32.85 -29.44
C THR A 468 4.19 -33.39 -30.87
N ILE A 469 3.02 -33.47 -31.52
CA ILE A 469 2.90 -33.25 -32.99
C ILE A 469 1.45 -32.99 -33.43
N HIS A 470 1.35 -32.24 -34.53
CA HIS A 470 0.14 -31.75 -35.17
C HIS A 470 -0.63 -32.78 -36.04
N GLN A 471 -1.91 -32.45 -36.25
CA GLN A 471 -2.65 -32.48 -37.54
C GLN A 471 -3.46 -33.71 -38.00
N ARG A 472 -4.77 -33.41 -38.07
CA ARG A 472 -5.70 -33.58 -39.23
C ARG A 472 -6.43 -34.92 -39.43
N ASN A 473 -7.66 -34.72 -39.93
CA ASN A 473 -8.47 -35.61 -40.77
C ASN A 473 -9.22 -36.77 -40.10
N ILE A 474 -10.43 -37.16 -40.54
CA ILE A 474 -11.51 -36.53 -41.35
C ILE A 474 -12.79 -37.40 -41.16
N ASP A 475 -13.96 -36.91 -41.60
CA ASP A 475 -15.23 -37.65 -41.75
C ASP A 475 -15.96 -38.13 -40.47
N SER A 476 -17.28 -38.31 -40.45
CA SER A 476 -18.40 -37.78 -41.27
C SER A 476 -19.72 -38.23 -40.63
N THR A 477 -20.77 -37.40 -40.62
CA THR A 477 -22.18 -37.79 -40.88
C THR A 477 -23.08 -36.56 -40.90
N MET A 478 -23.95 -36.48 -41.90
CA MET A 478 -24.92 -35.41 -42.15
C MET A 478 -26.10 -35.42 -41.17
N ASN A 479 -26.65 -34.24 -40.85
CA ASN A 479 -28.05 -33.97 -41.21
C ASN A 479 -28.40 -32.47 -41.22
N CYS A 480 -29.12 -32.05 -42.27
CA CYS A 480 -29.61 -30.69 -42.48
C CYS A 480 -31.14 -30.67 -42.64
N GLN A 481 -31.81 -29.72 -42.00
CA GLN A 481 -33.17 -29.21 -42.31
C GLN A 481 -33.28 -27.87 -41.55
N ILE A 482 -33.20 -26.68 -42.17
CA ILE A 482 -34.03 -26.10 -43.25
C ILE A 482 -35.51 -26.01 -42.86
N ASN A 483 -35.96 -24.79 -42.53
CA ASN A 483 -37.02 -24.12 -43.29
C ASN A 483 -37.13 -22.61 -42.99
N GLN A 484 -37.19 -21.81 -44.05
CA GLN A 484 -37.57 -20.40 -44.07
C GLN A 484 -38.96 -20.27 -44.70
N THR A 485 -39.79 -19.34 -44.24
CA THR A 485 -40.94 -18.74 -44.98
C THR A 485 -41.48 -17.54 -44.21
N LYS A 486 -42.03 -16.46 -44.78
CA LYS A 486 -41.96 -15.84 -46.13
C LYS A 486 -42.60 -14.44 -46.00
N VAL A 487 -42.16 -13.45 -46.77
CA VAL A 487 -42.81 -12.11 -46.85
C VAL A 487 -43.94 -12.13 -47.89
N PRO A 488 -44.94 -11.24 -47.80
CA PRO A 488 -45.20 -10.35 -48.95
C PRO A 488 -45.48 -8.87 -48.58
N TYR A 489 -45.10 -7.98 -49.50
CA TYR A 489 -45.30 -6.52 -49.54
C TYR A 489 -46.74 -6.14 -50.03
N PRO A 490 -47.08 -4.86 -50.38
CA PRO A 490 -47.34 -3.72 -49.49
C PRO A 490 -48.63 -2.93 -49.89
N SER A 491 -48.97 -1.82 -49.22
CA SER A 491 -49.36 -0.54 -49.89
C SER A 491 -49.64 0.60 -48.87
N PRO A 492 -49.47 1.88 -49.26
CA PRO A 492 -49.61 3.03 -48.35
C PRO A 492 -50.94 3.80 -48.51
N GLN A 493 -51.33 4.49 -47.44
CA GLN A 493 -52.09 5.75 -47.46
C GLN A 493 -51.70 6.59 -46.24
#